data_AF-A0AAE3QRS2-F1
#
_entry.id   AF-A0AAE3QRS2-F1
#
_cell.length_a   1.000
_cell.length_b   1.000
_cell.length_c   1.000
_cell.angle_alpha   90.00
_cell.angle_beta   90.00
_cell.angle_gamma   90.00
#
_symmetry.space_group_name_H-M   'P 1'
#
loop_
_entity.id
_entity.type
_entity.pdbx_description
1 polymer ?
#
loop_
_entity_poly.entity_id
_entity_poly.type
_entity_poly.pdbx_seq_one_letter_code
_entity_poly.pdbx_strand_id
1 'polypeptide(L)'
;MIVLTQTMRGLAITLLTGLIVTSCTPELANVQIHPPVDDTSISAAAVSLSQGFEVGTTSPKTAYDVSPTGSSSGDNVTLQSNSWNLYDALIGNLSGDLKSGSWSARIRNTGKITMLFNVTTGISTVSVKHGTYGTDASSQWGLWYSVNNGSTWTQTGSNITTTSTLQTQTFTLNISGTVRLEIRKLSGSSNRINIDDIIINDNGTGGGTTAKKFLFDASKRENAGSADWQIDADGTESVPIYTGGSTTETKAQRYPTPSYTGITSSTSETYWKGGMSAWAVELVKRGHLVETLPNGGAITYGDASNAQDLSNYDVFMVIEPNRLFTSSEKTALMNFIANGGGLMMIADHTGTNISGADPNGYNPSDRDGDGYDSPRVWNDLMTNNGINNSNPFGFVVDLVDISEQPTTKVYTGTNTNAQAVLNGSAGSATKLAFYNGTTATLYPSNNSSVQGLFWRTSSTLGGNTGVMALLATYGNGRIVFVGDSSPSDDGTGDTNDNLFNGWSGDVPSGYTSHPALHLNASLWLAKVQ
;
A
#
# COMPACT_ATOMS: atom_id res chain seq x y z
N MET A 1 1.48 76.54 -67.23
CA MET A 1 2.65 77.42 -67.01
C MET A 1 3.87 76.51 -66.99
N ILE A 2 4.66 76.55 -68.08
CA ILE A 2 6.11 76.24 -68.19
C ILE A 2 6.58 74.83 -67.76
N VAL A 3 7.38 74.01 -68.48
CA VAL A 3 7.79 73.77 -69.89
C VAL A 3 8.95 72.73 -69.79
N LEU A 4 8.95 71.70 -70.67
CA LEU A 4 10.07 70.85 -71.14
C LEU A 4 10.82 69.97 -70.07
N THR A 5 11.34 68.76 -70.32
CA THR A 5 12.13 68.17 -71.44
C THR A 5 12.20 66.63 -71.25
N GLN A 6 12.04 65.79 -72.29
CA GLN A 6 13.09 64.98 -72.99
C GLN A 6 13.99 64.13 -72.05
N THR A 7 14.36 62.86 -72.26
CA THR A 7 14.52 61.92 -73.40
C THR A 7 14.99 60.58 -72.78
N MET A 8 14.37 59.43 -73.08
CA MET A 8 14.82 58.38 -74.02
C MET A 8 16.22 57.72 -73.81
N ARG A 9 16.19 56.36 -73.79
CA ARG A 9 17.24 55.34 -74.09
C ARG A 9 18.10 54.85 -72.90
N GLY A 10 18.35 53.55 -72.69
CA GLY A 10 18.21 52.37 -73.56
C GLY A 10 17.90 51.09 -72.76
N LEU A 11 17.18 50.15 -73.40
CA LEU A 11 17.70 48.91 -74.00
C LEU A 11 17.61 47.75 -72.98
N ALA A 12 16.44 47.11 -72.88
CA ALA A 12 16.11 45.86 -73.57
C ALA A 12 17.00 44.68 -73.16
N ILE A 13 16.43 43.74 -72.40
CA ILE A 13 16.45 42.30 -72.71
C ILE A 13 15.18 41.69 -72.10
N THR A 14 14.39 41.12 -72.99
CA THR A 14 13.16 40.38 -72.79
C THR A 14 13.45 39.07 -72.05
N LEU A 15 12.65 38.68 -71.04
CA LEU A 15 12.22 37.28 -70.94
C LEU A 15 10.95 37.10 -70.09
N LEU A 16 9.92 36.69 -70.81
CA LEU A 16 8.75 35.89 -70.49
C LEU A 16 8.60 35.29 -69.08
N THR A 17 7.47 35.66 -68.49
CA THR A 17 6.60 34.98 -67.50
C THR A 17 6.83 33.49 -67.21
N GLY A 18 6.89 33.17 -65.91
CA GLY A 18 6.69 31.83 -65.36
C GLY A 18 6.50 31.87 -63.84
N LEU A 19 5.25 31.72 -63.41
CA LEU A 19 4.73 31.82 -62.04
C LEU A 19 5.31 30.74 -61.09
N ILE A 20 6.02 31.10 -60.02
CA ILE A 20 6.20 30.26 -58.81
C ILE A 20 6.24 31.16 -57.56
N VAL A 21 5.37 30.86 -56.59
CA VAL A 21 5.23 31.57 -55.31
C VAL A 21 6.47 31.32 -54.44
N THR A 22 7.12 32.40 -54.05
CA THR A 22 8.25 32.45 -53.11
C THR A 22 7.76 32.48 -51.66
N SER A 23 8.32 31.61 -50.81
CA SER A 23 8.65 31.99 -49.44
C SER A 23 10.02 31.44 -49.09
N CYS A 24 10.99 32.34 -48.97
CA CYS A 24 12.37 32.07 -48.57
C CYS A 24 12.46 31.75 -47.08
N THR A 25 13.29 30.76 -46.78
CA THR A 25 13.88 30.42 -45.47
C THR A 25 14.88 31.46 -44.98
N PRO A 26 15.20 31.45 -43.67
CA PRO A 26 16.60 31.56 -43.26
C PRO A 26 17.04 30.36 -42.40
N GLU A 27 18.10 29.74 -42.90
CA GLU A 27 19.32 29.20 -42.26
C GLU A 27 19.26 28.41 -40.93
N LEU A 28 19.90 27.24 -41.02
CA LEU A 28 19.98 26.14 -40.08
C LEU A 28 20.89 26.45 -38.88
N ALA A 29 20.31 26.42 -37.67
CA ALA A 29 21.05 26.06 -36.48
C ALA A 29 20.90 24.54 -36.25
N ASN A 30 22.05 23.89 -36.13
CA ASN A 30 22.26 22.46 -36.03
C ASN A 30 21.57 21.87 -34.79
N VAL A 31 20.36 21.34 -34.94
CA VAL A 31 19.77 20.45 -33.93
C VAL A 31 20.31 19.06 -34.22
N GLN A 32 21.18 18.55 -33.35
CA GLN A 32 21.41 17.10 -33.30
C GLN A 32 20.06 16.44 -33.02
N ILE A 33 19.45 15.93 -34.09
CA ILE A 33 18.37 14.96 -33.98
C ILE A 33 19.04 13.73 -33.40
N HIS A 34 18.87 13.52 -32.09
CA HIS A 34 19.07 12.20 -31.53
C HIS A 34 18.11 11.29 -32.31
N PRO A 35 18.56 10.16 -32.88
CA PRO A 35 17.63 9.19 -33.43
C PRO A 35 16.62 8.85 -32.32
N PRO A 36 15.38 8.46 -32.65
CA PRO A 36 14.47 7.96 -31.64
C PRO A 36 15.25 6.91 -30.86
N VAL A 37 15.43 7.16 -29.55
CA VAL A 37 15.92 6.13 -28.65
C VAL A 37 14.96 4.99 -28.91
N ASP A 38 15.52 3.90 -29.41
CA ASP A 38 14.85 2.62 -29.52
C ASP A 38 14.30 2.39 -28.12
N ASP A 39 13.02 2.65 -27.94
CA ASP A 39 12.30 2.38 -26.71
C ASP A 39 12.20 0.86 -26.71
N THR A 40 13.33 0.24 -26.36
CA THR A 40 13.40 -1.15 -25.98
C THR A 40 12.40 -1.24 -24.84
N SER A 41 11.20 -1.67 -25.21
CA SER A 41 10.12 -1.99 -24.30
C SER A 41 10.67 -3.06 -23.37
N ILE A 42 11.32 -2.64 -22.31
CA ILE A 42 11.46 -3.39 -21.08
C ILE A 42 10.05 -3.45 -20.51
N SER A 43 9.24 -4.32 -21.12
CA SER A 43 8.14 -4.98 -20.44
C SER A 43 8.78 -5.79 -19.31
N ALA A 44 9.14 -5.11 -18.23
CA ALA A 44 9.34 -5.76 -16.95
C ALA A 44 8.00 -6.41 -16.63
N ALA A 45 7.95 -7.74 -16.74
CA ALA A 45 6.75 -8.48 -16.41
C ALA A 45 6.32 -8.11 -14.97
N ALA A 46 5.05 -7.76 -14.78
CA ALA A 46 4.54 -7.40 -13.46
C ALA A 46 4.60 -8.63 -12.55
N VAL A 47 5.15 -8.47 -11.35
CA VAL A 47 5.14 -9.53 -10.33
C VAL A 47 3.70 -9.63 -9.81
N SER A 48 3.02 -10.71 -10.19
CA SER A 48 1.61 -10.99 -9.87
C SER A 48 1.41 -11.68 -8.53
N LEU A 49 2.41 -12.42 -8.07
CA LEU A 49 2.39 -13.14 -6.80
C LEU A 49 3.81 -13.24 -6.26
N SER A 50 3.95 -12.97 -4.96
CA SER A 50 5.12 -13.35 -4.17
C SER A 50 4.65 -14.20 -2.99
N GLN A 51 5.32 -15.31 -2.71
CA GLN A 51 5.03 -16.19 -1.59
C GLN A 51 6.33 -16.60 -0.89
N GLY A 52 6.63 -15.95 0.24
CA GLY A 52 7.82 -16.23 1.06
C GLY A 52 7.56 -17.09 2.30
N PHE A 53 6.42 -17.79 2.35
CA PHE A 53 6.03 -18.70 3.46
C PHE A 53 6.06 -18.16 4.90
N GLU A 54 6.25 -16.85 5.10
CA GLU A 54 6.26 -16.21 6.42
C GLU A 54 4.90 -16.32 7.12
N VAL A 55 4.89 -16.98 8.29
CA VAL A 55 3.67 -17.34 9.04
C VAL A 55 3.82 -17.02 10.53
N GLY A 56 3.56 -15.77 10.92
CA GLY A 56 3.47 -15.33 12.32
C GLY A 56 4.39 -16.06 13.31
N THR A 57 3.83 -16.52 14.43
CA THR A 57 4.57 -17.27 15.47
C THR A 57 4.39 -18.79 15.38
N THR A 58 3.32 -19.26 14.73
CA THR A 58 2.97 -20.69 14.68
C THR A 58 2.77 -21.14 13.23
N SER A 59 3.38 -22.27 12.88
CA SER A 59 3.19 -22.88 11.56
C SER A 59 1.73 -23.30 11.35
N PRO A 60 1.11 -22.96 10.22
CA PRO A 60 -0.24 -23.41 9.88
C PRO A 60 -0.29 -24.91 9.55
N LYS A 61 0.86 -25.56 9.34
CA LYS A 61 0.96 -27.00 9.09
C LYS A 61 2.30 -27.53 9.59
N THR A 62 2.27 -28.23 10.72
CA THR A 62 3.45 -28.78 11.40
C THR A 62 3.74 -30.24 11.04
N ALA A 63 2.79 -30.93 10.43
CA ALA A 63 2.94 -32.31 9.97
C ALA A 63 3.12 -32.36 8.44
N TYR A 64 3.99 -33.26 7.97
CA TYR A 64 4.19 -33.47 6.54
C TYR A 64 2.94 -33.96 5.82
N ASP A 65 2.17 -34.80 6.49
CA ASP A 65 1.00 -35.45 5.94
C ASP A 65 -0.02 -35.53 7.08
N VAL A 66 -1.29 -35.28 6.76
CA VAL A 66 -2.38 -35.29 7.73
C VAL A 66 -3.41 -36.35 7.36
N SER A 67 -4.45 -36.52 8.18
CA SER A 67 -5.43 -37.58 7.94
C SER A 67 -6.30 -37.28 6.70
N PRO A 68 -6.48 -38.25 5.78
CA PRO A 68 -5.94 -39.61 5.81
C PRO A 68 -4.50 -39.71 5.28
N THR A 69 -3.61 -40.35 6.04
CA THR A 69 -2.19 -40.53 5.66
C THR A 69 -2.04 -41.19 4.28
N GLY A 70 -1.12 -40.66 3.48
CA GLY A 70 -0.87 -41.07 2.10
C GLY A 70 -1.83 -40.43 1.09
N SER A 71 -2.59 -39.42 1.50
CA SER A 71 -3.50 -38.65 0.64
C SER A 71 -3.17 -37.18 0.70
N SER A 72 -3.28 -36.48 -0.42
CA SER A 72 -3.25 -35.01 -0.42
C SER A 72 -4.49 -34.38 0.20
N SER A 73 -5.49 -35.19 0.59
CA SER A 73 -6.71 -34.72 1.25
C SER A 73 -6.38 -34.28 2.68
N GLY A 74 -6.68 -33.04 3.02
CA GLY A 74 -6.42 -32.46 4.35
C GLY A 74 -5.17 -31.58 4.43
N ASP A 75 -4.28 -31.63 3.44
CA ASP A 75 -3.02 -30.87 3.45
C ASP A 75 -3.14 -29.40 2.99
N ASN A 76 -4.34 -28.84 2.97
CA ASN A 76 -4.54 -27.46 2.53
C ASN A 76 -4.10 -26.46 3.60
N VAL A 77 -3.42 -25.41 3.16
CA VAL A 77 -3.09 -24.23 3.97
C VAL A 77 -3.42 -22.98 3.16
N THR A 78 -3.74 -21.89 3.82
CA THR A 78 -3.80 -20.58 3.17
C THR A 78 -2.57 -19.80 3.59
N LEU A 79 -1.88 -19.18 2.64
CA LEU A 79 -0.68 -18.39 2.85
C LEU A 79 -0.86 -17.09 2.06
N GLN A 80 -0.71 -15.93 2.71
CA GLN A 80 -0.83 -14.61 2.06
C GLN A 80 -2.08 -14.52 1.15
N SER A 81 -3.24 -14.88 1.70
CA SER A 81 -4.57 -14.91 1.05
C SER A 81 -4.75 -15.95 -0.08
N ASN A 82 -3.76 -16.79 -0.32
CA ASN A 82 -3.76 -17.77 -1.40
C ASN A 82 -3.77 -19.20 -0.84
N SER A 83 -4.68 -20.05 -1.33
CA SER A 83 -4.79 -21.43 -0.87
C SER A 83 -3.80 -22.36 -1.60
N TRP A 84 -3.10 -23.18 -0.82
CA TRP A 84 -2.11 -24.15 -1.28
C TRP A 84 -2.41 -25.53 -0.69
N ASN A 85 -1.96 -26.59 -1.35
CA ASN A 85 -1.93 -27.94 -0.80
C ASN A 85 -0.47 -28.38 -0.61
N LEU A 86 -0.13 -28.82 0.59
CA LEU A 86 1.23 -29.20 1.01
C LEU A 86 1.31 -30.70 1.32
N TYR A 87 1.14 -31.53 0.30
CA TYR A 87 1.20 -32.98 0.44
C TYR A 87 2.63 -33.49 0.70
N ASP A 88 2.80 -34.25 1.78
CA ASP A 88 4.10 -34.68 2.31
C ASP A 88 5.11 -33.51 2.46
N ALA A 89 4.55 -32.36 2.84
CA ALA A 89 5.22 -31.08 3.02
C ALA A 89 4.65 -30.33 4.25
N LEU A 90 5.43 -29.42 4.81
CA LEU A 90 5.04 -28.60 5.97
C LEU A 90 5.65 -27.20 5.87
N ILE A 91 5.22 -26.27 6.73
CA ILE A 91 5.89 -24.97 6.91
C ILE A 91 6.77 -25.04 8.16
N GLY A 92 8.07 -24.84 7.99
CA GLY A 92 9.07 -25.07 9.04
C GLY A 92 9.98 -23.86 9.28
N ASN A 93 10.44 -23.72 10.52
CA ASN A 93 11.39 -22.69 10.95
C ASN A 93 12.57 -23.27 11.77
N LEU A 94 12.81 -24.59 11.69
CA LEU A 94 13.90 -25.23 12.43
C LEU A 94 15.26 -24.73 11.92
N SER A 95 16.32 -24.92 12.71
CA SER A 95 17.68 -24.51 12.33
C SER A 95 18.19 -25.18 11.05
N GLY A 96 17.68 -26.37 10.72
CA GLY A 96 18.00 -27.05 9.47
C GLY A 96 17.23 -26.53 8.24
N ASP A 97 16.16 -25.76 8.43
CA ASP A 97 15.41 -25.20 7.30
C ASP A 97 16.21 -24.05 6.68
N LEU A 98 16.58 -24.20 5.40
CA LEU A 98 17.06 -23.08 4.60
C LEU A 98 15.88 -22.18 4.25
N LYS A 99 16.03 -20.88 4.52
CA LYS A 99 14.96 -19.89 4.43
C LYS A 99 15.51 -18.48 4.26
N SER A 100 14.70 -17.60 3.72
CA SER A 100 14.93 -16.17 3.57
C SER A 100 13.92 -15.42 4.43
N GLY A 101 14.20 -15.31 5.72
CA GLY A 101 13.25 -14.84 6.72
C GLY A 101 13.15 -15.85 7.86
N SER A 102 11.95 -16.07 8.39
CA SER A 102 11.72 -16.94 9.55
C SER A 102 11.16 -18.32 9.16
N TRP A 103 10.55 -18.47 7.99
CA TRP A 103 9.85 -19.68 7.61
C TRP A 103 10.18 -20.11 6.17
N SER A 104 10.12 -21.42 5.90
CA SER A 104 10.10 -21.93 4.51
C SER A 104 9.27 -23.21 4.44
N ALA A 105 8.85 -23.58 3.22
CA ALA A 105 8.21 -24.87 3.02
C ALA A 105 9.27 -25.98 3.00
N ARG A 106 8.97 -27.12 3.61
CA ARG A 106 9.84 -28.29 3.64
C ARG A 106 9.12 -29.53 3.11
N ILE A 107 9.70 -30.17 2.10
CA ILE A 107 9.11 -31.31 1.39
C ILE A 107 9.98 -32.56 1.57
N ARG A 108 9.40 -33.75 1.71
CA ARG A 108 10.11 -35.04 1.74
C ARG A 108 9.51 -36.05 0.75
N ASN A 109 10.12 -37.24 0.65
CA ASN A 109 9.74 -38.31 -0.29
C ASN A 109 9.45 -37.74 -1.69
N THR A 110 8.29 -38.02 -2.26
CA THR A 110 7.78 -37.41 -3.51
C THR A 110 6.63 -36.43 -3.24
N GLY A 111 6.72 -35.68 -2.14
CA GLY A 111 5.77 -34.64 -1.77
C GLY A 111 5.75 -33.46 -2.75
N LYS A 112 4.78 -32.57 -2.55
CA LYS A 112 4.52 -31.45 -3.46
C LYS A 112 3.80 -30.28 -2.79
N ILE A 113 3.98 -29.10 -3.40
CA ILE A 113 3.27 -27.87 -3.06
C ILE A 113 2.44 -27.48 -4.28
N THR A 114 1.12 -27.42 -4.14
CA THR A 114 0.18 -27.20 -5.24
C THR A 114 -0.62 -25.92 -5.02
N MET A 115 -0.69 -25.05 -6.03
CA MET A 115 -1.63 -23.92 -6.01
C MET A 115 -3.08 -24.40 -6.12
N LEU A 116 -3.96 -23.89 -5.27
CA LEU A 116 -5.41 -24.14 -5.33
C LEU A 116 -6.21 -22.97 -5.90
N PHE A 117 -5.51 -21.93 -6.34
CA PHE A 117 -6.03 -20.73 -7.00
C PHE A 117 -5.35 -20.56 -8.37
N ASN A 118 -5.88 -19.63 -9.16
CA ASN A 118 -5.51 -19.40 -10.55
C ASN A 118 -4.79 -18.06 -10.72
N VAL A 119 -3.72 -18.05 -11.52
CA VAL A 119 -3.21 -16.83 -12.16
C VAL A 119 -3.95 -16.66 -13.48
N THR A 120 -4.82 -15.66 -13.59
CA THR A 120 -5.76 -15.51 -14.72
C THR A 120 -5.17 -14.78 -15.93
N THR A 121 -4.04 -14.11 -15.73
CA THR A 121 -3.33 -13.25 -16.70
C THR A 121 -2.24 -13.98 -17.47
N GLY A 122 -2.09 -15.30 -17.29
CA GLY A 122 -0.96 -16.08 -17.80
C GLY A 122 0.28 -15.95 -16.93
N ILE A 123 1.34 -16.68 -17.26
CA ILE A 123 2.62 -16.65 -16.55
C ILE A 123 3.76 -16.46 -17.54
N SER A 124 4.58 -15.44 -17.32
CA SER A 124 5.81 -15.19 -18.07
C SER A 124 6.95 -15.97 -17.46
N THR A 125 7.28 -15.71 -16.19
CA THR A 125 8.37 -16.38 -15.46
C THR A 125 7.97 -16.76 -14.04
N VAL A 126 8.62 -17.80 -13.51
CA VAL A 126 8.51 -18.22 -12.11
C VAL A 126 9.91 -18.33 -11.53
N SER A 127 10.18 -17.65 -10.42
CA SER A 127 11.41 -17.83 -9.63
C SER A 127 11.08 -18.53 -8.31
N VAL A 128 11.95 -19.44 -7.88
CA VAL A 128 11.79 -20.21 -6.64
C VAL A 128 13.13 -20.31 -5.94
N LYS A 129 13.19 -19.95 -4.66
CA LYS A 129 14.35 -20.28 -3.82
C LYS A 129 14.25 -21.73 -3.33
N HIS A 130 15.36 -22.45 -3.36
CA HIS A 130 15.40 -23.86 -2.97
C HIS A 130 16.73 -24.26 -2.33
N GLY A 131 16.73 -25.34 -1.55
CA GLY A 131 17.92 -25.90 -0.91
C GLY A 131 17.66 -27.23 -0.21
N THR A 132 18.70 -27.85 0.35
CA THR A 132 18.57 -29.03 1.21
C THR A 132 18.12 -28.63 2.62
N TYR A 133 17.54 -29.57 3.36
CA TYR A 133 17.35 -29.39 4.80
C TYR A 133 18.59 -29.87 5.58
N GLY A 134 19.19 -29.03 6.41
CA GLY A 134 20.31 -29.38 7.28
C GLY A 134 21.45 -30.07 6.50
N THR A 135 21.77 -31.31 6.90
CA THR A 135 22.80 -32.14 6.25
C THR A 135 22.22 -33.22 5.34
N ASP A 136 20.93 -33.15 4.99
CA ASP A 136 20.32 -34.10 4.08
C ASP A 136 21.01 -34.04 2.70
N ALA A 137 21.19 -35.18 2.05
CA ALA A 137 21.80 -35.22 0.72
C ALA A 137 20.91 -34.54 -0.33
N SER A 138 21.54 -34.04 -1.40
CA SER A 138 20.85 -33.36 -2.49
C SER A 138 19.72 -34.22 -3.07
N SER A 139 18.63 -33.55 -3.44
CA SER A 139 17.45 -34.16 -4.06
C SER A 139 17.05 -33.35 -5.28
N GLN A 140 16.28 -33.98 -6.17
CA GLN A 140 15.74 -33.31 -7.35
C GLN A 140 14.30 -32.87 -7.13
N TRP A 141 13.94 -31.74 -7.73
CA TRP A 141 12.57 -31.23 -7.81
C TRP A 141 12.29 -30.66 -9.22
N GLY A 142 11.01 -30.45 -9.53
CA GLY A 142 10.59 -29.85 -10.80
C GLY A 142 9.37 -28.95 -10.65
N LEU A 143 9.25 -27.97 -11.55
CA LEU A 143 8.11 -27.07 -11.64
C LEU A 143 7.11 -27.60 -12.67
N TRP A 144 5.84 -27.65 -12.29
CA TRP A 144 4.73 -28.10 -13.12
C TRP A 144 3.68 -27.00 -13.20
N TYR A 145 2.96 -26.95 -14.32
CA TYR A 145 1.86 -26.02 -14.51
C TYR A 145 0.60 -26.75 -14.99
N SER A 146 -0.56 -26.15 -14.75
CA SER A 146 -1.85 -26.61 -15.24
C SER A 146 -2.60 -25.46 -15.91
N VAL A 147 -3.20 -25.73 -17.07
CA VAL A 147 -4.06 -24.80 -17.82
C VAL A 147 -5.54 -25.19 -17.77
N ASN A 148 -5.88 -26.18 -16.94
CA ASN A 148 -7.24 -26.71 -16.78
C ASN A 148 -7.60 -26.86 -15.29
N ASN A 149 -7.29 -25.82 -14.52
CA ASN A 149 -7.68 -25.66 -13.13
C ASN A 149 -7.19 -26.80 -12.20
N GLY A 150 -6.01 -27.37 -12.50
CA GLY A 150 -5.38 -28.43 -11.70
C GLY A 150 -5.78 -29.86 -12.08
N SER A 151 -6.55 -30.05 -13.17
CA SER A 151 -6.99 -31.39 -13.60
C SER A 151 -5.83 -32.21 -14.19
N THR A 152 -4.98 -31.59 -15.01
CA THR A 152 -3.75 -32.18 -15.54
C THR A 152 -2.60 -31.21 -15.41
N TRP A 153 -1.39 -31.75 -15.31
CA TRP A 153 -0.18 -30.99 -15.04
C TRP A 153 0.93 -31.36 -16.03
N THR A 154 1.63 -30.34 -16.54
CA THR A 154 2.76 -30.49 -17.45
C THR A 154 4.01 -29.88 -16.82
N GLN A 155 5.15 -30.59 -16.89
CA GLN A 155 6.41 -30.07 -16.36
C GLN A 155 6.94 -28.95 -17.26
N THR A 156 7.54 -27.92 -16.66
CA THR A 156 8.31 -26.90 -17.36
C THR A 156 9.78 -26.94 -16.92
N GLY A 157 10.68 -26.76 -17.90
CA GLY A 157 12.12 -26.82 -17.67
C GLY A 157 12.66 -28.19 -17.23
N SER A 158 13.95 -28.21 -16.90
CA SER A 158 14.67 -29.39 -16.41
C SER A 158 14.47 -29.61 -14.91
N ASN A 159 14.75 -30.83 -14.44
CA ASN A 159 14.84 -31.12 -13.01
C ASN A 159 15.98 -30.31 -12.37
N ILE A 160 15.72 -29.79 -11.17
CA ILE A 160 16.67 -28.97 -10.42
C ILE A 160 17.20 -29.78 -9.25
N THR A 161 18.53 -29.76 -9.05
CA THR A 161 19.18 -30.43 -7.93
C THR A 161 19.44 -29.42 -6.81
N THR A 162 19.04 -29.74 -5.58
CA THR A 162 19.25 -28.86 -4.43
C THR A 162 20.70 -28.79 -3.98
N THR A 163 21.07 -27.67 -3.37
CA THR A 163 22.38 -27.40 -2.77
C THR A 163 22.24 -27.12 -1.27
N SER A 164 23.37 -27.12 -0.54
CA SER A 164 23.43 -26.83 0.89
C SER A 164 23.25 -25.36 1.27
N THR A 165 23.18 -24.47 0.28
CA THR A 165 22.80 -23.06 0.43
C THR A 165 21.55 -22.78 -0.40
N LEU A 166 20.80 -21.76 0.00
CA LEU A 166 19.59 -21.34 -0.69
C LEU A 166 19.96 -20.74 -2.06
N GLN A 167 19.47 -21.35 -3.13
CA GLN A 167 19.68 -20.91 -4.51
C GLN A 167 18.36 -20.50 -5.14
N THR A 168 18.39 -19.57 -6.09
CA THR A 168 17.20 -19.16 -6.86
C THR A 168 17.23 -19.82 -8.23
N GLN A 169 16.17 -20.55 -8.57
CA GLN A 169 15.94 -21.03 -9.92
C GLN A 169 14.81 -20.25 -10.58
N THR A 170 15.05 -19.73 -11.78
CA THR A 170 14.03 -19.08 -12.61
C THR A 170 13.66 -19.97 -13.79
N PHE A 171 12.36 -20.07 -14.06
CA PHE A 171 11.77 -20.77 -15.20
C PHE A 171 11.03 -19.76 -16.07
N THR A 172 11.23 -19.83 -17.38
CA THR A 172 10.44 -19.08 -18.35
C THR A 172 9.32 -19.98 -18.89
N LEU A 173 8.07 -19.57 -18.73
CA LEU A 173 6.89 -20.35 -19.13
C LEU A 173 6.23 -19.75 -20.37
N ASN A 174 6.02 -18.42 -20.40
CA ASN A 174 5.32 -17.70 -21.48
C ASN A 174 3.96 -18.34 -21.85
N ILE A 175 3.16 -18.68 -20.84
CA ILE A 175 1.85 -19.33 -21.01
C ILE A 175 0.75 -18.31 -20.83
N SER A 176 -0.16 -18.19 -21.80
CA SER A 176 -1.32 -17.31 -21.71
C SER A 176 -2.53 -18.00 -21.05
N GLY A 177 -3.52 -17.20 -20.65
CA GLY A 177 -4.76 -17.69 -20.05
C GLY A 177 -4.60 -18.06 -18.56
N THR A 178 -5.49 -18.91 -18.06
CA THR A 178 -5.50 -19.27 -16.64
C THR A 178 -4.50 -20.39 -16.33
N VAL A 179 -3.60 -20.16 -15.38
CA VAL A 179 -2.51 -21.07 -15.02
C VAL A 179 -2.46 -21.33 -13.50
N ARG A 180 -2.17 -22.57 -13.12
CA ARG A 180 -1.74 -22.95 -11.76
C ARG A 180 -0.35 -23.55 -11.78
N LEU A 181 0.37 -23.50 -10.65
CA LEU A 181 1.67 -24.14 -10.48
C LEU A 181 1.66 -25.24 -9.43
N GLU A 182 2.57 -26.19 -9.59
CA GLU A 182 2.87 -27.24 -8.63
C GLU A 182 4.38 -27.50 -8.60
N ILE A 183 4.96 -27.51 -7.41
CA ILE A 183 6.37 -27.84 -7.18
C ILE A 183 6.41 -29.26 -6.64
N ARG A 184 7.13 -30.15 -7.32
CA ARG A 184 7.23 -31.57 -6.93
C ARG A 184 8.64 -31.94 -6.55
N LYS A 185 8.83 -32.58 -5.40
CA LYS A 185 10.05 -33.33 -5.13
C LYS A 185 10.00 -34.62 -5.95
N LEU A 186 11.08 -34.91 -6.68
CA LEU A 186 11.17 -36.03 -7.62
C LEU A 186 11.98 -37.20 -7.05
N SER A 187 12.92 -36.93 -6.16
CA SER A 187 13.68 -37.97 -5.46
C SER A 187 12.83 -38.60 -4.35
N GLY A 188 12.46 -39.87 -4.44
CA GLY A 188 11.59 -40.54 -3.44
C GLY A 188 12.20 -40.89 -2.08
N SER A 189 13.29 -40.23 -1.66
CA SER A 189 13.95 -40.48 -0.36
C SER A 189 13.38 -39.62 0.76
N SER A 190 13.63 -40.03 2.01
CA SER A 190 13.29 -39.26 3.22
C SER A 190 14.10 -37.97 3.38
N ASN A 191 15.13 -37.76 2.56
CA ASN A 191 15.85 -36.48 2.51
C ASN A 191 14.88 -35.37 2.14
N ARG A 192 15.04 -34.23 2.79
CA ARG A 192 14.14 -33.08 2.67
C ARG A 192 14.76 -31.97 1.85
N ILE A 193 13.90 -31.24 1.18
CA ILE A 193 14.24 -29.99 0.49
C ILE A 193 13.44 -28.85 1.11
N ASN A 194 14.03 -27.66 1.10
CA ASN A 194 13.33 -26.42 1.40
C ASN A 194 12.98 -25.70 0.09
N ILE A 195 11.79 -25.09 0.07
CA ILE A 195 11.27 -24.22 -0.97
C ILE A 195 10.87 -22.91 -0.31
N ASP A 196 11.27 -21.80 -0.90
CA ASP A 196 11.01 -20.47 -0.37
C ASP A 196 10.87 -19.43 -1.49
N ASP A 197 10.39 -18.23 -1.14
CA ASP A 197 10.26 -17.06 -2.03
C ASP A 197 9.86 -17.39 -3.47
N ILE A 198 8.64 -17.91 -3.65
CA ILE A 198 8.07 -18.15 -4.97
C ILE A 198 7.61 -16.81 -5.54
N ILE A 199 8.17 -16.41 -6.67
CA ILE A 199 7.81 -15.18 -7.39
C ILE A 199 7.22 -15.58 -8.74
N ILE A 200 5.98 -15.17 -9.01
CA ILE A 200 5.32 -15.37 -10.30
C ILE A 200 5.16 -14.02 -11.00
N ASN A 201 5.80 -13.90 -12.15
CA ASN A 201 5.55 -12.80 -13.07
C ASN A 201 4.49 -13.26 -14.07
N ASP A 202 3.40 -12.51 -14.19
CA ASP A 202 2.34 -12.83 -15.14
C ASP A 202 2.61 -12.24 -16.53
N ASN A 203 1.70 -12.43 -17.48
CA ASN A 203 1.73 -11.72 -18.78
C ASN A 203 0.86 -10.46 -18.77
N GLY A 204 0.40 -10.01 -17.60
CA GLY A 204 -0.45 -8.85 -17.46
C GLY A 204 0.34 -7.56 -17.70
N THR A 205 -0.14 -6.72 -18.61
CA THR A 205 0.30 -5.31 -18.68
C THR A 205 -0.55 -4.48 -17.73
N GLY A 206 -0.29 -4.58 -16.43
CA GLY A 206 -0.91 -3.79 -15.37
C GLY A 206 -2.23 -4.35 -14.83
N GLY A 207 -2.27 -4.62 -13.52
CA GLY A 207 -3.48 -4.96 -12.77
C GLY A 207 -3.37 -6.13 -11.78
N GLY A 208 -2.29 -6.92 -11.84
CA GLY A 208 -1.89 -7.87 -10.79
C GLY A 208 -0.91 -7.20 -9.86
N THR A 209 -1.35 -6.77 -8.69
CA THR A 209 -0.52 -5.99 -7.77
C THR A 209 0.45 -6.93 -7.07
N THR A 210 1.76 -6.73 -7.22
CA THR A 210 2.73 -7.28 -6.27
C THR A 210 2.23 -6.94 -4.86
N ALA A 211 2.10 -7.95 -3.98
CA ALA A 211 1.60 -7.74 -2.63
C ALA A 211 2.34 -6.57 -1.98
N LYS A 212 1.58 -5.54 -1.60
CA LYS A 212 2.10 -4.35 -0.92
C LYS A 212 2.00 -4.52 0.57
N LYS A 213 2.94 -3.92 1.30
CA LYS A 213 2.98 -3.96 2.76
C LYS A 213 2.55 -2.63 3.35
N PHE A 214 1.52 -2.67 4.18
CA PHE A 214 0.97 -1.54 4.92
C PHE A 214 1.35 -1.69 6.38
N LEU A 215 2.00 -0.67 6.95
CA LEU A 215 2.31 -0.59 8.37
C LEU A 215 1.35 0.40 9.03
N PHE A 216 0.50 -0.06 9.92
CA PHE A 216 -0.38 0.76 10.73
C PHE A 216 0.32 1.18 12.01
N ASP A 217 0.31 2.46 12.33
CA ASP A 217 0.93 2.99 13.54
C ASP A 217 0.04 2.72 14.76
N ALA A 218 0.67 2.23 15.83
CA ALA A 218 0.12 2.23 17.19
C ALA A 218 1.16 2.79 18.18
N SER A 219 2.24 3.40 17.67
CA SER A 219 3.36 3.90 18.46
C SER A 219 3.17 5.32 18.97
N LYS A 220 2.17 6.04 18.46
CA LYS A 220 1.81 7.42 18.84
C LYS A 220 0.51 7.49 19.61
N ARG A 221 0.19 6.42 20.35
CA ARG A 221 -0.94 6.34 21.28
C ARG A 221 -2.30 6.41 20.58
N GLU A 222 -2.40 5.70 19.47
CA GLU A 222 -3.63 5.43 18.73
C GLU A 222 -4.68 4.65 19.55
N ASN A 223 -4.34 4.21 20.77
CA ASN A 223 -5.24 3.62 21.75
C ASN A 223 -5.48 4.48 23.00
N ALA A 224 -5.11 5.77 23.00
CA ALA A 224 -5.29 6.60 24.20
C ALA A 224 -6.73 7.07 24.38
N GLY A 225 -7.19 7.04 25.63
CA GLY A 225 -8.54 7.46 25.99
C GLY A 225 -9.57 6.61 25.24
N SER A 226 -10.51 7.26 24.56
CA SER A 226 -11.53 6.58 23.77
C SER A 226 -11.11 6.27 22.33
N ALA A 227 -9.81 6.27 22.04
CA ALA A 227 -9.29 5.94 20.72
C ALA A 227 -9.04 4.44 20.62
N ASP A 228 -9.40 3.88 19.48
CA ASP A 228 -9.14 2.49 19.09
C ASP A 228 -8.70 2.49 17.63
N TRP A 229 -7.65 3.23 17.26
CA TRP A 229 -7.23 3.32 15.86
C TRP A 229 -6.23 2.23 15.48
N GLN A 230 -6.55 0.99 15.85
CA GLN A 230 -5.70 -0.18 15.69
C GLN A 230 -6.30 -1.12 14.62
N ILE A 231 -5.49 -1.96 13.98
CA ILE A 231 -6.07 -2.97 13.06
C ILE A 231 -6.48 -4.24 13.79
N ASP A 232 -5.84 -4.49 14.93
CA ASP A 232 -6.06 -5.63 15.81
C ASP A 232 -5.33 -5.41 17.14
N ALA A 233 -5.94 -5.83 18.24
CA ALA A 233 -5.45 -5.59 19.59
C ALA A 233 -5.75 -6.74 20.55
N ASP A 234 -4.69 -7.36 21.04
CA ASP A 234 -4.70 -8.51 21.94
C ASP A 234 -4.13 -8.13 23.31
N GLY A 235 -4.93 -8.39 24.34
CA GLY A 235 -4.58 -8.03 25.70
C GLY A 235 -4.67 -6.52 25.94
N THR A 236 -3.97 -6.04 26.97
CA THR A 236 -4.12 -4.65 27.44
C THR A 236 -2.78 -4.02 27.82
N GLU A 237 -2.72 -2.70 27.80
CA GLU A 237 -1.58 -1.91 28.28
C GLU A 237 -2.03 -0.68 29.08
N SER A 238 -1.11 -0.14 29.87
CA SER A 238 -1.35 1.11 30.60
C SER A 238 -1.11 2.30 29.67
N VAL A 239 -2.14 3.12 29.47
CA VAL A 239 -2.09 4.28 28.56
C VAL A 239 -2.37 5.56 29.35
N PRO A 240 -1.53 6.61 29.21
CA PRO A 240 -1.83 7.90 29.82
C PRO A 240 -3.17 8.45 29.32
N ILE A 241 -3.85 9.22 30.18
CA ILE A 241 -5.09 9.91 29.81
C ILE A 241 -5.03 11.39 30.13
N TYR A 242 -5.82 12.15 29.37
CA TYR A 242 -5.91 13.61 29.47
C TYR A 242 -6.12 14.15 30.90
N THR A 243 -6.90 13.49 31.74
CA THR A 243 -7.17 13.96 33.12
C THR A 243 -5.99 13.77 34.08
N GLY A 244 -4.87 13.24 33.61
CA GLY A 244 -3.77 12.77 34.43
C GLY A 244 -4.01 11.34 34.95
N GLY A 245 -2.95 10.56 35.03
CA GLY A 245 -3.01 9.14 35.38
C GLY A 245 -2.96 8.24 34.14
N SER A 246 -3.53 7.04 34.24
CA SER A 246 -3.56 6.08 33.14
C SER A 246 -4.81 5.20 33.18
N THR A 247 -5.28 4.79 32.01
CA THR A 247 -6.29 3.75 31.80
C THR A 247 -5.64 2.44 31.36
N THR A 248 -6.45 1.40 31.26
CA THR A 248 -6.07 0.09 30.73
C THR A 248 -6.79 -0.08 29.40
N GLU A 249 -6.05 0.01 28.31
CA GLU A 249 -6.58 0.01 26.94
C GLU A 249 -6.12 -1.22 26.18
N THR A 250 -6.83 -1.61 25.12
CA THR A 250 -6.40 -2.70 24.25
C THR A 250 -5.03 -2.42 23.63
N LYS A 251 -4.21 -3.47 23.56
CA LYS A 251 -2.82 -3.39 23.14
C LYS A 251 -2.65 -3.94 21.74
N ALA A 252 -2.15 -3.12 20.82
CA ALA A 252 -1.75 -3.61 19.51
C ALA A 252 -0.53 -4.55 19.56
N GLN A 253 -0.56 -5.55 18.70
CA GLN A 253 0.55 -6.47 18.41
C GLN A 253 1.01 -6.27 16.98
N ARG A 254 2.28 -6.55 16.72
CA ARG A 254 2.87 -6.40 15.39
C ARG A 254 2.10 -7.18 14.33
N TYR A 255 1.80 -8.44 14.64
CA TYR A 255 1.09 -9.34 13.74
C TYR A 255 -0.32 -9.56 14.26
N PRO A 256 -1.35 -9.14 13.50
CA PRO A 256 -2.73 -9.40 13.89
C PRO A 256 -3.02 -10.89 14.12
N THR A 257 -3.84 -11.19 15.12
CA THR A 257 -4.33 -12.52 15.46
C THR A 257 -5.88 -12.54 15.50
N PRO A 258 -6.53 -13.57 14.94
CA PRO A 258 -5.96 -14.71 14.23
C PRO A 258 -5.20 -14.28 12.96
N SER A 259 -4.22 -15.08 12.52
CA SER A 259 -3.34 -14.70 11.40
C SER A 259 -4.13 -14.25 10.17
N TYR A 260 -3.67 -13.21 9.48
CA TYR A 260 -4.24 -12.76 8.19
C TYR A 260 -4.32 -13.89 7.14
N THR A 261 -3.52 -14.96 7.30
CA THR A 261 -3.58 -16.15 6.42
C THR A 261 -4.93 -16.87 6.45
N GLY A 262 -5.75 -16.69 7.48
CA GLY A 262 -7.12 -17.20 7.51
C GLY A 262 -8.13 -16.35 6.73
N ILE A 263 -7.74 -15.16 6.28
CA ILE A 263 -8.63 -14.24 5.55
C ILE A 263 -8.87 -14.75 4.13
N THR A 264 -10.14 -14.80 3.77
CA THR A 264 -10.69 -15.14 2.46
C THR A 264 -11.64 -14.04 2.01
N SER A 265 -12.09 -14.08 0.76
CA SER A 265 -13.06 -13.11 0.23
C SER A 265 -14.38 -13.03 1.02
N SER A 266 -14.76 -14.08 1.75
CA SER A 266 -15.97 -14.10 2.59
C SER A 266 -15.71 -13.79 4.06
N THR A 267 -14.48 -13.43 4.44
CA THR A 267 -14.15 -13.12 5.84
C THR A 267 -14.84 -11.84 6.29
N SER A 268 -15.43 -11.88 7.48
CA SER A 268 -16.10 -10.72 8.08
C SER A 268 -15.11 -9.60 8.37
N GLU A 269 -15.59 -8.36 8.36
CA GLU A 269 -14.84 -7.18 8.83
C GLU A 269 -14.43 -7.33 10.31
N THR A 270 -15.23 -8.06 11.10
CA THR A 270 -14.98 -8.39 12.51
C THR A 270 -13.95 -9.52 12.75
N TYR A 271 -13.06 -9.78 11.78
CA TYR A 271 -12.06 -10.85 11.90
C TYR A 271 -10.98 -10.52 12.94
N TRP A 272 -10.69 -9.24 13.07
CA TRP A 272 -9.85 -8.65 14.09
C TRP A 272 -10.66 -7.71 14.96
N LYS A 273 -10.03 -7.24 16.04
CA LYS A 273 -10.62 -6.28 16.95
C LYS A 273 -9.64 -5.13 17.15
N GLY A 274 -9.85 -4.03 16.43
CA GLY A 274 -9.04 -2.84 16.63
C GLY A 274 -9.64 -1.52 16.20
N GLY A 275 -10.86 -1.44 15.64
CA GLY A 275 -11.47 -0.18 15.15
C GLY A 275 -11.12 0.16 13.69
N MET A 276 -9.92 -0.21 13.22
CA MET A 276 -9.52 -0.15 11.79
C MET A 276 -9.49 -1.55 11.13
N SER A 277 -10.12 -2.54 11.74
CA SER A 277 -10.01 -3.94 11.34
C SER A 277 -10.58 -4.21 9.94
N ALA A 278 -11.72 -3.63 9.61
CA ALA A 278 -12.40 -3.74 8.32
C ALA A 278 -11.50 -3.26 7.19
N TRP A 279 -10.85 -2.11 7.38
CA TRP A 279 -9.89 -1.56 6.43
C TRP A 279 -8.74 -2.52 6.18
N ALA A 280 -8.12 -3.03 7.25
CA ALA A 280 -7.00 -3.94 7.14
C ALA A 280 -7.40 -5.30 6.53
N VAL A 281 -8.56 -5.86 6.90
CA VAL A 281 -9.12 -7.08 6.33
C VAL A 281 -9.39 -6.90 4.83
N GLU A 282 -9.93 -5.76 4.42
CA GLU A 282 -10.17 -5.43 3.01
C GLU A 282 -8.86 -5.28 2.21
N LEU A 283 -7.78 -4.75 2.80
CA LEU A 283 -6.46 -4.77 2.17
C LEU A 283 -5.93 -6.21 2.00
N VAL A 284 -6.10 -7.07 3.00
CA VAL A 284 -5.67 -8.48 2.92
C VAL A 284 -6.48 -9.27 1.90
N LYS A 285 -7.80 -9.04 1.80
CA LYS A 285 -8.66 -9.62 0.75
C LYS A 285 -8.20 -9.25 -0.65
N ARG A 286 -7.54 -8.10 -0.81
CA ARG A 286 -6.93 -7.62 -2.07
C ARG A 286 -5.50 -8.13 -2.30
N GLY A 287 -5.01 -9.03 -1.46
CA GLY A 287 -3.69 -9.65 -1.61
C GLY A 287 -2.54 -8.80 -1.06
N HIS A 288 -2.84 -7.86 -0.17
CA HIS A 288 -1.83 -7.06 0.52
C HIS A 288 -1.51 -7.64 1.91
N LEU A 289 -0.39 -7.17 2.47
CA LEU A 289 0.05 -7.54 3.81
C LEU A 289 -0.10 -6.33 4.72
N VAL A 290 -0.51 -6.60 5.96
CA VAL A 290 -0.67 -5.59 7.00
C VAL A 290 0.14 -6.01 8.24
N GLU A 291 0.77 -5.03 8.87
CA GLU A 291 1.37 -5.15 10.19
C GLU A 291 1.04 -3.89 10.98
N THR A 292 1.11 -4.00 12.31
CA THR A 292 1.06 -2.84 13.21
C THR A 292 2.47 -2.51 13.70
N LEU A 293 2.79 -1.23 13.90
CA LEU A 293 3.94 -0.78 14.67
C LEU A 293 3.48 -0.55 16.12
N PRO A 294 3.71 -1.49 17.06
CA PRO A 294 3.15 -1.36 18.41
C PRO A 294 3.80 -0.22 19.19
N ASN A 295 3.17 0.15 20.31
CA ASN A 295 3.78 1.05 21.28
C ASN A 295 5.19 0.58 21.70
N GLY A 296 6.15 1.51 21.65
CA GLY A 296 7.58 1.23 21.84
C GLY A 296 8.33 0.80 20.58
N GLY A 297 7.65 0.59 19.46
CA GLY A 297 8.26 0.44 18.14
C GLY A 297 8.98 1.71 17.69
N ALA A 298 9.98 1.57 16.81
CA ALA A 298 10.78 2.68 16.32
C ALA A 298 10.42 3.01 14.86
N ILE A 299 10.10 4.27 14.59
CA ILE A 299 9.92 4.77 13.22
C ILE A 299 11.30 5.16 12.67
N THR A 300 11.87 4.27 11.85
CA THR A 300 13.18 4.46 11.22
C THR A 300 13.09 4.27 9.70
N TYR A 301 14.08 4.77 8.97
CA TYR A 301 14.21 4.52 7.54
C TYR A 301 15.68 4.29 7.15
N GLY A 302 15.98 3.13 6.58
CA GLY A 302 17.32 2.69 6.20
C GLY A 302 18.10 1.99 7.32
N ASP A 303 17.45 1.66 8.44
CA ASP A 303 18.03 0.88 9.52
C ASP A 303 17.76 -0.62 9.32
N ALA A 304 18.73 -1.34 8.77
CA ALA A 304 18.62 -2.78 8.52
C ALA A 304 18.50 -3.63 9.80
N SER A 305 18.76 -3.06 10.99
CA SER A 305 18.58 -3.76 12.27
C SER A 305 17.13 -3.70 12.78
N ASN A 306 16.36 -2.72 12.31
CA ASN A 306 14.95 -2.60 12.65
C ASN A 306 14.09 -3.47 11.71
N ALA A 307 13.52 -4.55 12.25
CA ALA A 307 12.66 -5.45 11.49
C ALA A 307 11.33 -4.80 11.02
N GLN A 308 11.00 -3.62 11.55
CA GLN A 308 9.87 -2.79 11.11
C GLN A 308 10.34 -1.45 10.52
N ASP A 309 11.59 -1.36 10.06
CA ASP A 309 12.07 -0.18 9.34
C ASP A 309 11.17 0.13 8.13
N LEU A 310 10.89 1.41 7.89
CA LEU A 310 9.97 1.84 6.83
C LEU A 310 10.45 1.42 5.43
N SER A 311 11.73 1.11 5.22
CA SER A 311 12.21 0.55 3.94
C SER A 311 11.65 -0.83 3.60
N ASN A 312 11.06 -1.52 4.58
CA ASN A 312 10.39 -2.82 4.39
C ASN A 312 8.90 -2.69 4.04
N TYR A 313 8.35 -1.49 4.00
CA TYR A 313 6.92 -1.25 3.76
C TYR A 313 6.70 -0.32 2.57
N ASP A 314 5.53 -0.42 1.94
CA ASP A 314 5.15 0.47 0.83
C ASP A 314 4.37 1.68 1.35
N VAL A 315 3.57 1.50 2.39
CA VAL A 315 2.72 2.55 2.96
C VAL A 315 2.78 2.52 4.49
N PHE A 316 2.96 3.69 5.09
CA PHE A 316 2.80 3.92 6.52
C PHE A 316 1.46 4.61 6.77
N MET A 317 0.66 4.04 7.66
CA MET A 317 -0.70 4.47 7.97
C MET A 317 -0.71 5.00 9.40
N VAL A 318 -1.01 6.29 9.57
CA VAL A 318 -1.03 6.91 10.90
C VAL A 318 -2.39 7.54 11.10
N ILE A 319 -3.12 7.04 12.09
CA ILE A 319 -4.50 7.43 12.34
C ILE A 319 -4.58 8.17 13.67
N GLU A 320 -4.87 9.47 13.61
CA GLU A 320 -5.01 10.36 14.77
C GLU A 320 -3.87 10.19 15.80
N PRO A 321 -2.60 10.49 15.43
CA PRO A 321 -1.49 10.36 16.36
C PRO A 321 -1.67 11.34 17.52
N ASN A 322 -1.45 10.85 18.74
CA ASN A 322 -1.62 11.60 19.99
C ASN A 322 -0.28 12.08 20.57
N ARG A 323 0.84 11.84 19.86
CA ARG A 323 2.17 12.25 20.32
C ARG A 323 3.01 12.78 19.17
N LEU A 324 3.82 13.79 19.47
CA LEU A 324 4.80 14.29 18.51
C LEU A 324 5.78 13.19 18.08
N PHE A 325 6.07 13.18 16.78
CA PHE A 325 7.23 12.49 16.26
C PHE A 325 8.51 13.15 16.81
N THR A 326 9.50 12.35 17.17
CA THR A 326 10.84 12.85 17.48
C THR A 326 11.54 13.34 16.21
N SER A 327 12.60 14.16 16.34
CA SER A 327 13.33 14.68 15.18
C SER A 327 13.86 13.59 14.23
N SER A 328 14.30 12.45 14.79
CA SER A 328 14.75 11.29 14.00
C SER A 328 13.60 10.62 13.25
N GLU A 329 12.43 10.48 13.88
CA GLU A 329 11.26 9.87 13.24
C GLU A 329 10.71 10.77 12.12
N LYS A 330 10.66 12.09 12.34
CA LYS A 330 10.30 13.05 11.28
C LYS A 330 11.25 12.96 10.08
N THR A 331 12.55 12.88 10.35
CA THR A 331 13.57 12.71 9.30
C THR A 331 13.36 11.38 8.55
N ALA A 332 13.08 10.28 9.27
CA ALA A 332 12.78 8.99 8.68
C ALA A 332 11.53 9.04 7.78
N LEU A 333 10.43 9.62 8.26
CA LEU A 333 9.19 9.79 7.50
C LEU A 333 9.40 10.60 6.21
N MET A 334 10.05 11.76 6.32
CA MET A 334 10.31 12.62 5.17
C MET A 334 11.19 11.92 4.12
N ASN A 335 12.19 11.15 4.55
CA ASN A 335 13.03 10.36 3.65
C ASN A 335 12.29 9.17 3.04
N PHE A 336 11.49 8.44 3.82
CA PHE A 336 10.65 7.34 3.33
C PHE A 336 9.73 7.82 2.20
N ILE A 337 9.02 8.93 2.41
CA ILE A 337 8.13 9.52 1.40
C ILE A 337 8.95 10.00 0.20
N ALA A 338 10.00 10.79 0.40
CA ALA A 338 10.82 11.30 -0.70
C ALA A 338 11.36 10.19 -1.61
N ASN A 339 11.67 9.01 -1.04
CA ASN A 339 12.19 7.85 -1.75
C ASN A 339 11.12 6.90 -2.31
N GLY A 340 9.84 7.26 -2.22
CA GLY A 340 8.78 6.56 -2.91
C GLY A 340 7.73 5.88 -2.04
N GLY A 341 7.85 5.98 -0.71
CA GLY A 341 6.84 5.50 0.23
C GLY A 341 5.53 6.29 0.17
N GLY A 342 4.45 5.65 0.60
CA GLY A 342 3.15 6.26 0.81
C GLY A 342 2.91 6.63 2.28
N LEU A 343 2.36 7.81 2.57
CA LEU A 343 1.89 8.17 3.90
C LEU A 343 0.37 8.42 3.88
N MET A 344 -0.38 7.66 4.68
CA MET A 344 -1.76 8.02 5.03
C MET A 344 -1.74 8.83 6.32
N MET A 345 -2.22 10.06 6.26
CA MET A 345 -2.37 10.97 7.39
C MET A 345 -3.84 11.08 7.75
N ILE A 346 -4.25 10.56 8.89
CA ILE A 346 -5.57 10.87 9.42
C ILE A 346 -5.41 11.74 10.66
N ALA A 347 -6.14 12.84 10.66
CA ALA A 347 -6.26 13.72 11.81
C ALA A 347 -7.69 13.65 12.34
N ASP A 348 -7.92 14.40 13.38
CA ASP A 348 -9.23 14.62 13.97
C ASP A 348 -9.37 16.10 14.33
N HIS A 349 -10.35 16.47 15.15
CA HIS A 349 -10.65 17.82 15.58
C HIS A 349 -9.64 18.38 16.60
N THR A 350 -9.70 19.69 16.80
CA THR A 350 -8.96 20.36 17.90
C THR A 350 -9.74 21.59 18.36
N GLY A 351 -9.47 22.00 19.58
CA GLY A 351 -10.01 23.22 20.16
C GLY A 351 -9.15 24.43 19.76
N THR A 352 -9.78 25.59 19.60
CA THR A 352 -9.06 26.85 19.36
C THR A 352 -8.22 27.30 20.57
N ASN A 353 -8.40 26.68 21.74
CA ASN A 353 -7.65 27.02 22.94
C ASN A 353 -6.45 26.08 23.16
N ILE A 354 -5.25 26.64 22.98
CA ILE A 354 -3.96 25.98 23.19
C ILE A 354 -3.50 26.00 24.66
N SER A 355 -4.26 26.62 25.58
CA SER A 355 -3.89 26.73 26.99
C SER A 355 -4.29 25.51 27.83
N GLY A 356 -4.65 24.40 27.19
CA GLY A 356 -4.98 23.14 27.86
C GLY A 356 -6.31 23.14 28.64
N ALA A 357 -7.25 24.04 28.34
CA ALA A 357 -8.60 23.96 28.86
C ALA A 357 -9.56 24.67 27.91
N ASP A 358 -10.33 23.91 27.12
CA ASP A 358 -11.60 24.46 26.65
C ASP A 358 -12.52 24.71 27.87
N PRO A 359 -13.66 25.40 27.71
CA PRO A 359 -14.62 25.63 28.80
C PRO A 359 -15.21 24.36 29.44
N ASN A 360 -14.97 23.18 28.87
CA ASN A 360 -15.34 21.85 29.37
C ASN A 360 -14.16 21.08 29.96
N GLY A 361 -12.94 21.62 29.95
CA GLY A 361 -11.71 20.94 30.36
C GLY A 361 -11.28 19.82 29.42
N TYR A 362 -11.47 19.98 28.11
CA TYR A 362 -11.14 19.00 27.06
C TYR A 362 -10.28 19.66 25.97
N ASN A 363 -9.16 19.04 25.58
CA ASN A 363 -8.53 19.32 24.28
C ASN A 363 -9.01 18.23 23.31
N PRO A 364 -9.83 18.56 22.31
CA PRO A 364 -10.37 17.56 21.41
C PRO A 364 -9.25 16.88 20.61
N SER A 365 -9.26 15.55 20.58
CA SER A 365 -8.24 14.64 20.01
C SER A 365 -6.87 14.55 20.71
N ASP A 366 -6.63 15.23 21.83
CA ASP A 366 -5.46 14.97 22.71
C ASP A 366 -5.89 14.05 23.84
N ARG A 367 -5.86 12.75 23.57
CA ARG A 367 -6.42 11.73 24.45
C ARG A 367 -5.47 11.36 25.58
N ASP A 368 -4.16 11.50 25.37
CA ASP A 368 -3.13 11.12 26.34
C ASP A 368 -2.73 12.27 27.29
N GLY A 369 -3.13 13.51 26.98
CA GLY A 369 -2.92 14.69 27.83
C GLY A 369 -1.56 15.32 27.71
N ASP A 370 -0.77 15.00 26.69
CA ASP A 370 0.57 15.56 26.52
C ASP A 370 0.59 16.99 25.94
N GLY A 371 -0.58 17.49 25.51
CA GLY A 371 -0.79 18.81 24.95
C GLY A 371 -0.84 18.86 23.42
N TYR A 372 -0.65 17.72 22.74
CA TYR A 372 -0.63 17.61 21.29
C TYR A 372 -1.74 16.71 20.74
N ASP A 373 -2.78 17.33 20.22
CA ASP A 373 -3.77 16.65 19.37
C ASP A 373 -3.23 16.37 17.96
N SER A 374 -3.94 15.53 17.22
CA SER A 374 -3.47 15.07 15.91
C SER A 374 -3.29 16.19 14.88
N PRO A 375 -4.13 17.26 14.81
CA PRO A 375 -3.81 18.44 13.98
C PRO A 375 -2.46 19.08 14.32
N ARG A 376 -2.13 19.23 15.61
CA ARG A 376 -0.85 19.80 16.05
C ARG A 376 0.32 18.86 15.75
N VAL A 377 0.16 17.55 15.94
CA VAL A 377 1.19 16.56 15.57
C VAL A 377 1.51 16.65 14.08
N TRP A 378 0.49 16.72 13.22
CA TRP A 378 0.70 16.86 11.79
C TRP A 378 1.31 18.20 11.41
N ASN A 379 0.84 19.31 11.97
CA ASN A 379 1.40 20.63 11.68
C ASN A 379 2.86 20.76 12.14
N ASP A 380 3.26 20.09 13.23
CA ASP A 380 4.66 20.00 13.67
C ASP A 380 5.51 19.18 12.68
N LEU A 381 5.01 18.09 12.09
CA LEU A 381 5.68 17.44 10.96
C LEU A 381 5.81 18.40 9.76
N MET A 382 4.79 19.20 9.46
CA MET A 382 4.78 20.09 8.29
C MET A 382 5.72 21.30 8.42
N THR A 383 6.03 21.72 9.65
CA THR A 383 6.81 22.95 9.92
C THR A 383 8.10 22.72 10.69
N ASN A 384 8.36 21.51 11.18
CA ASN A 384 9.49 21.20 12.04
C ASN A 384 9.98 19.75 11.84
N ASN A 385 10.17 19.32 10.58
CA ASN A 385 10.71 18.00 10.24
C ASN A 385 12.23 17.96 9.99
N GLY A 386 12.87 19.13 9.88
CA GLY A 386 14.32 19.23 9.71
C GLY A 386 14.82 19.03 8.27
N ILE A 387 13.94 18.73 7.31
CA ILE A 387 14.26 18.59 5.88
C ILE A 387 13.63 19.72 5.06
N ASN A 388 12.30 19.89 5.16
CA ASN A 388 11.56 20.98 4.52
C ASN A 388 10.44 21.45 5.45
N ASN A 389 10.67 22.59 6.11
CA ASN A 389 9.81 23.15 7.14
C ASN A 389 8.78 24.16 6.60
N SER A 390 8.49 24.13 5.30
CA SER A 390 7.61 25.09 4.62
C SER A 390 6.37 24.40 4.06
N ASN A 391 5.69 23.57 4.86
CA ASN A 391 4.52 22.79 4.46
C ASN A 391 4.81 21.96 3.19
N PRO A 392 5.69 20.95 3.27
CA PRO A 392 6.24 20.26 2.10
C PRO A 392 5.19 19.56 1.23
N PHE A 393 4.04 19.20 1.82
CA PHE A 393 2.92 18.57 1.12
C PHE A 393 1.87 19.57 0.63
N GLY A 394 2.11 20.88 0.80
CA GLY A 394 1.26 21.94 0.27
C GLY A 394 -0.03 22.15 1.04
N PHE A 395 -0.10 21.82 2.32
CA PHE A 395 -1.27 22.13 3.15
C PHE A 395 -0.88 22.35 4.63
N VAL A 396 -1.81 22.91 5.38
CA VAL A 396 -1.79 22.98 6.85
C VAL A 396 -3.10 22.38 7.33
N VAL A 397 -3.06 21.64 8.44
CA VAL A 397 -4.26 21.14 9.10
C VAL A 397 -4.87 22.30 9.89
N ASP A 398 -6.13 22.63 9.62
CA ASP A 398 -6.83 23.70 10.31
C ASP A 398 -7.03 23.30 11.78
N LEU A 399 -7.06 24.30 12.69
CA LEU A 399 -7.33 24.04 14.10
C LEU A 399 -8.81 24.28 14.40
N VAL A 400 -9.66 23.35 13.98
CA VAL A 400 -11.12 23.44 14.06
C VAL A 400 -11.74 22.12 14.52
N ASP A 401 -13.00 22.21 14.96
CA ASP A 401 -13.86 21.09 15.27
C ASP A 401 -15.14 21.20 14.42
N ILE A 402 -15.34 20.23 13.53
CA ILE A 402 -16.43 20.21 12.55
C ILE A 402 -17.18 18.89 12.55
N SER A 403 -18.50 18.96 12.56
CA SER A 403 -19.37 17.84 12.23
C SER A 403 -20.07 18.11 10.90
N GLU A 404 -20.04 17.14 9.97
CA GLU A 404 -20.65 17.28 8.64
C GLU A 404 -21.10 15.93 8.08
N GLN A 405 -22.39 15.71 7.87
CA GLN A 405 -22.94 14.38 7.52
C GLN A 405 -24.00 14.45 6.41
N PRO A 406 -23.73 13.88 5.21
CA PRO A 406 -22.45 13.83 4.53
C PRO A 406 -22.24 15.07 3.64
N THR A 407 -20.98 15.40 3.32
CA THR A 407 -20.68 16.24 2.16
C THR A 407 -20.85 15.47 0.86
N THR A 408 -21.34 16.16 -0.17
CA THR A 408 -21.27 15.71 -1.57
C THR A 408 -20.39 16.63 -2.42
N LYS A 409 -19.65 17.56 -1.80
CA LYS A 409 -18.71 18.44 -2.50
C LYS A 409 -17.41 17.68 -2.75
N VAL A 410 -17.46 16.82 -3.75
CA VAL A 410 -16.36 15.99 -4.24
C VAL A 410 -15.72 16.61 -5.48
N TYR A 411 -14.41 16.47 -5.64
CA TYR A 411 -13.66 16.99 -6.79
C TYR A 411 -14.20 16.46 -8.13
N THR A 412 -14.43 17.35 -9.08
CA THR A 412 -14.98 17.03 -10.42
C THR A 412 -14.02 17.31 -11.57
N GLY A 413 -12.76 17.64 -11.28
CA GLY A 413 -11.76 17.95 -12.31
C GLY A 413 -11.08 16.71 -12.88
N THR A 414 -10.08 16.91 -13.74
CA THR A 414 -9.44 15.83 -14.51
C THR A 414 -8.08 15.38 -13.96
N ASN A 415 -7.68 15.81 -12.76
CA ASN A 415 -6.43 15.35 -12.14
C ASN A 415 -6.44 13.83 -11.98
N THR A 416 -5.50 13.14 -12.64
CA THR A 416 -5.45 11.67 -12.69
C THR A 416 -5.27 11.01 -11.32
N ASN A 417 -4.47 11.62 -10.43
CA ASN A 417 -4.30 11.12 -9.07
C ASN A 417 -5.59 11.24 -8.26
N ALA A 418 -6.27 12.38 -8.38
CA ALA A 418 -7.56 12.57 -7.70
C ALA A 418 -8.61 11.60 -8.23
N GLN A 419 -8.62 11.35 -9.55
CA GLN A 419 -9.52 10.36 -10.14
C GLN A 419 -9.18 8.93 -9.70
N ALA A 420 -7.91 8.56 -9.53
CA ALA A 420 -7.53 7.27 -9.00
C ALA A 420 -8.01 7.08 -7.55
N VAL A 421 -7.91 8.11 -6.71
CA VAL A 421 -8.40 8.04 -5.32
C VAL A 421 -9.94 8.07 -5.25
N LEU A 422 -10.61 8.85 -6.11
CA LEU A 422 -12.06 9.00 -6.05
C LEU A 422 -12.84 7.92 -6.79
N ASN A 423 -12.26 7.30 -7.83
CA ASN A 423 -12.91 6.32 -8.71
C ASN A 423 -12.01 5.11 -8.97
N GLY A 424 -11.26 4.71 -7.94
CA GLY A 424 -10.32 3.60 -8.02
C GLY A 424 -10.97 2.23 -7.99
N SER A 425 -10.11 1.22 -7.88
CA SER A 425 -10.50 -0.20 -7.93
C SER A 425 -11.39 -0.66 -6.77
N ALA A 426 -11.47 0.10 -5.67
CA ALA A 426 -12.36 -0.17 -4.54
C ALA A 426 -13.74 0.54 -4.66
N GLY A 427 -14.03 1.16 -5.81
CA GLY A 427 -15.32 1.82 -6.09
C GLY A 427 -15.23 3.35 -6.07
N SER A 428 -16.39 4.02 -6.12
CA SER A 428 -16.44 5.49 -6.18
C SER A 428 -16.67 6.13 -4.81
N ALA A 429 -15.76 7.00 -4.40
CA ALA A 429 -15.90 7.89 -3.25
C ALA A 429 -16.67 9.14 -3.69
N THR A 430 -17.92 9.28 -3.24
CA THR A 430 -18.83 10.37 -3.63
C THR A 430 -19.43 11.13 -2.44
N LYS A 431 -19.30 10.58 -1.24
CA LYS A 431 -19.86 11.09 0.01
C LYS A 431 -18.91 10.82 1.17
N LEU A 432 -18.64 11.84 1.98
CA LEU A 432 -17.80 11.78 3.16
C LEU A 432 -18.51 12.46 4.32
N ALA A 433 -18.55 11.83 5.48
CA ALA A 433 -19.17 12.37 6.68
C ALA A 433 -18.17 12.41 7.83
N PHE A 434 -18.10 13.53 8.53
CA PHE A 434 -17.28 13.72 9.73
C PHE A 434 -18.16 13.83 10.97
N TYR A 435 -17.73 13.21 12.05
CA TYR A 435 -18.39 13.13 13.36
C TYR A 435 -17.51 13.77 14.43
N ASN A 436 -17.22 15.06 14.23
CA ASN A 436 -16.18 15.86 14.89
C ASN A 436 -14.81 15.55 14.30
N GLY A 437 -14.40 16.32 13.30
CA GLY A 437 -13.08 16.27 12.69
C GLY A 437 -12.54 17.67 12.42
N THR A 438 -11.51 17.75 11.60
CA THR A 438 -10.88 19.00 11.15
C THR A 438 -10.92 19.14 9.62
N THR A 439 -10.36 20.23 9.11
CA THR A 439 -10.11 20.44 7.68
C THR A 439 -8.65 20.78 7.44
N ALA A 440 -8.30 20.99 6.17
CA ALA A 440 -7.02 21.54 5.76
C ALA A 440 -7.20 22.79 4.88
N THR A 441 -6.19 23.66 4.96
CA THR A 441 -5.99 24.78 4.04
C THR A 441 -4.82 24.46 3.09
N LEU A 442 -5.07 24.53 1.78
CA LEU A 442 -4.11 24.21 0.73
C LEU A 442 -3.23 25.43 0.38
N TYR A 443 -1.95 25.13 0.12
CA TYR A 443 -0.91 26.03 -0.36
C TYR A 443 -0.24 25.45 -1.63
N PRO A 444 -0.90 25.51 -2.80
CA PRO A 444 -0.32 25.00 -4.05
C PRO A 444 0.99 25.71 -4.47
N SER A 445 1.25 26.91 -3.92
CA SER A 445 2.53 27.60 -4.07
C SER A 445 3.70 26.87 -3.43
N ASN A 446 3.45 26.10 -2.36
CA ASN A 446 4.46 25.34 -1.65
C ASN A 446 4.64 23.94 -2.27
N ASN A 447 3.54 23.36 -2.75
CA ASN A 447 3.55 22.11 -3.50
C ASN A 447 2.40 22.09 -4.51
N SER A 448 2.72 22.21 -5.81
CA SER A 448 1.73 22.29 -6.89
C SER A 448 0.97 20.99 -7.13
N SER A 449 1.40 19.87 -6.53
CA SER A 449 0.70 18.58 -6.64
C SER A 449 -0.45 18.42 -5.64
N VAL A 450 -0.55 19.31 -4.62
CA VAL A 450 -1.62 19.23 -3.63
C VAL A 450 -2.98 19.41 -4.29
N GLN A 451 -3.92 18.52 -3.99
CA GLN A 451 -5.24 18.51 -4.60
C GLN A 451 -6.28 18.09 -3.56
N GLY A 452 -7.24 18.97 -3.30
CA GLY A 452 -8.43 18.63 -2.51
C GLY A 452 -9.28 17.58 -3.23
N LEU A 453 -9.87 16.69 -2.46
CA LEU A 453 -10.76 15.60 -2.90
C LEU A 453 -12.19 15.83 -2.42
N PHE A 454 -12.35 16.26 -1.18
CA PHE A 454 -13.63 16.59 -0.55
C PHE A 454 -13.54 17.94 0.16
N TRP A 455 -14.64 18.69 0.16
CA TRP A 455 -14.77 19.98 0.84
C TRP A 455 -15.99 19.97 1.76
N ARG A 456 -15.96 20.83 2.78
CA ARG A 456 -17.15 21.17 3.54
C ARG A 456 -18.25 21.69 2.63
N THR A 457 -19.49 21.43 3.00
CA THR A 457 -20.71 21.87 2.32
C THR A 457 -20.80 23.40 2.32
N SER A 458 -20.23 24.07 3.32
CA SER A 458 -20.10 25.52 3.37
C SER A 458 -18.95 26.08 2.52
N SER A 459 -17.97 25.28 2.12
CA SER A 459 -16.78 25.71 1.38
C SER A 459 -17.00 25.73 -0.13
N THR A 460 -16.21 26.52 -0.86
CA THR A 460 -16.24 26.51 -2.33
C THR A 460 -15.59 25.24 -2.87
N LEU A 461 -16.31 24.50 -3.73
CA LEU A 461 -15.75 23.33 -4.41
C LEU A 461 -14.55 23.74 -5.27
N GLY A 462 -13.42 23.07 -5.09
CA GLY A 462 -12.16 23.44 -5.75
C GLY A 462 -11.43 24.63 -5.13
N GLY A 463 -11.93 25.18 -4.02
CA GLY A 463 -11.24 26.19 -3.22
C GLY A 463 -10.11 25.61 -2.38
N ASN A 464 -9.31 26.49 -1.75
CA ASN A 464 -8.18 26.06 -0.93
C ASN A 464 -8.52 25.85 0.55
N THR A 465 -9.73 26.18 1.02
CA THR A 465 -10.06 26.16 2.45
C THR A 465 -11.22 25.21 2.75
N GLY A 466 -11.24 24.68 3.98
CA GLY A 466 -12.25 23.72 4.42
C GLY A 466 -12.22 22.43 3.61
N VAL A 467 -11.02 21.96 3.28
CA VAL A 467 -10.79 20.68 2.58
C VAL A 467 -10.85 19.56 3.61
N MET A 468 -11.73 18.59 3.41
CA MET A 468 -11.93 17.46 4.33
C MET A 468 -11.00 16.28 4.01
N ALA A 469 -10.69 16.08 2.73
CA ALA A 469 -9.70 15.10 2.29
C ALA A 469 -8.91 15.63 1.10
N LEU A 470 -7.63 15.27 1.00
CA LEU A 470 -6.72 15.72 -0.07
C LEU A 470 -5.66 14.67 -0.37
N LEU A 471 -4.94 14.89 -1.46
CA LEU A 471 -3.69 14.18 -1.77
C LEU A 471 -2.58 15.14 -2.16
N ALA A 472 -1.34 14.66 -2.09
CA ALA A 472 -0.15 15.33 -2.60
C ALA A 472 0.93 14.32 -2.98
N THR A 473 1.95 14.78 -3.69
CA THR A 473 3.19 14.02 -3.93
C THR A 473 4.38 14.76 -3.32
N TYR A 474 5.40 14.03 -2.88
CA TYR A 474 6.63 14.61 -2.35
C TYR A 474 7.81 13.72 -2.70
N GLY A 475 8.81 14.25 -3.40
CA GLY A 475 9.82 13.43 -4.06
C GLY A 475 9.15 12.41 -4.99
N ASN A 476 9.48 11.13 -4.79
CA ASN A 476 8.86 10.02 -5.52
C ASN A 476 7.65 9.41 -4.79
N GLY A 477 7.30 9.91 -3.60
CA GLY A 477 6.24 9.38 -2.74
C GLY A 477 4.90 10.08 -2.90
N ARG A 478 3.94 9.56 -2.14
CA ARG A 478 2.53 9.96 -2.20
C ARG A 478 2.01 10.16 -0.78
N ILE A 479 1.16 11.15 -0.57
CA ILE A 479 0.48 11.41 0.70
C ILE A 479 -1.00 11.57 0.45
N VAL A 480 -1.82 11.03 1.35
CA VAL A 480 -3.26 11.32 1.46
C VAL A 480 -3.53 11.83 2.87
N PHE A 481 -4.39 12.83 2.98
CA PHE A 481 -4.89 13.33 4.26
C PHE A 481 -6.41 13.24 4.33
N VAL A 482 -6.93 12.80 5.48
CA VAL A 482 -8.36 12.84 5.85
C VAL A 482 -8.46 13.47 7.24
N GLY A 483 -9.34 14.46 7.39
CA GLY A 483 -9.46 15.25 8.62
C GLY A 483 -10.28 14.62 9.75
N ASP A 484 -10.65 13.34 9.66
CA ASP A 484 -11.42 12.66 10.71
C ASP A 484 -11.11 11.16 10.67
N SER A 485 -11.04 10.52 11.83
CA SER A 485 -10.86 9.09 12.04
C SER A 485 -12.16 8.29 11.99
N SER A 486 -13.30 8.91 12.34
CA SER A 486 -14.61 8.26 12.32
C SER A 486 -15.03 7.64 10.98
N PRO A 487 -14.68 8.18 9.80
CA PRO A 487 -14.95 7.51 8.52
C PRO A 487 -14.28 6.14 8.37
N SER A 488 -13.17 5.92 9.08
CA SER A 488 -12.40 4.68 9.03
C SER A 488 -12.72 3.71 10.17
N ASP A 489 -13.46 4.14 11.19
CA ASP A 489 -13.86 3.31 12.33
C ASP A 489 -14.96 2.31 11.94
N ASP A 490 -14.75 1.03 12.22
CA ASP A 490 -15.67 -0.05 11.91
C ASP A 490 -16.48 -0.55 13.13
N GLY A 491 -16.27 0.08 14.29
CA GLY A 491 -16.91 -0.27 15.55
C GLY A 491 -16.37 -1.56 16.19
N THR A 492 -15.19 -2.01 15.80
CA THR A 492 -14.56 -3.24 16.30
C THR A 492 -13.37 -2.99 17.23
N GLY A 493 -13.32 -1.97 18.09
CA GLY A 493 -12.20 -1.81 19.04
C GLY A 493 -12.52 -2.12 20.49
N ASP A 494 -11.92 -1.36 21.41
CA ASP A 494 -12.00 -1.64 22.86
C ASP A 494 -13.46 -1.64 23.33
N THR A 495 -13.87 -2.73 23.95
CA THR A 495 -15.25 -2.91 24.42
C THR A 495 -15.59 -2.04 25.63
N ASN A 496 -14.59 -1.41 26.24
CA ASN A 496 -14.80 -0.44 27.31
C ASN A 496 -15.12 0.97 26.77
N ASP A 497 -14.97 1.19 25.46
CA ASP A 497 -15.23 2.45 24.79
C ASP A 497 -16.61 2.51 24.12
N ASN A 498 -16.98 3.73 23.72
CA ASN A 498 -18.12 3.94 22.86
C ASN A 498 -17.69 3.75 21.41
N LEU A 499 -17.98 2.57 20.88
CA LEU A 499 -17.61 2.19 19.52
C LEU A 499 -18.66 2.65 18.49
N PHE A 500 -18.20 3.17 17.35
CA PHE A 500 -19.07 3.63 16.27
C PHE A 500 -18.65 3.00 14.95
N ASN A 501 -19.60 2.51 14.15
CA ASN A 501 -19.27 2.01 12.82
C ASN A 501 -19.52 3.11 11.78
N GLY A 502 -18.50 3.91 11.50
CA GLY A 502 -18.49 4.87 10.40
C GLY A 502 -18.06 4.27 9.06
N TRP A 503 -17.38 3.12 9.06
CA TRP A 503 -16.92 2.42 7.85
C TRP A 503 -18.11 1.94 7.00
N SER A 504 -19.02 1.16 7.59
CA SER A 504 -20.15 0.52 6.92
C SER A 504 -21.50 0.73 7.63
N GLY A 505 -21.49 1.31 8.84
CA GLY A 505 -22.67 1.43 9.71
C GLY A 505 -23.56 2.64 9.45
N ASP A 506 -23.15 3.56 8.57
CA ASP A 506 -23.97 4.70 8.16
C ASP A 506 -25.27 4.25 7.49
N VAL A 507 -26.41 4.67 8.05
CA VAL A 507 -27.75 4.29 7.60
C VAL A 507 -28.50 5.46 6.95
N PRO A 508 -29.20 5.24 5.81
CA PRO A 508 -29.35 3.97 5.07
C PRO A 508 -28.07 3.54 4.33
N SER A 509 -28.00 2.27 3.89
CA SER A 509 -26.87 1.81 3.05
C SER A 509 -26.62 2.74 1.85
N GLY A 510 -25.36 3.14 1.63
CA GLY A 510 -24.98 4.16 0.63
C GLY A 510 -25.15 5.61 1.09
N TYR A 511 -25.37 5.84 2.39
CA TYR A 511 -25.37 7.17 3.00
C TYR A 511 -24.00 7.84 2.88
N THR A 512 -22.92 7.07 2.99
CA THR A 512 -21.54 7.50 2.76
C THR A 512 -20.80 6.57 1.81
N SER A 513 -19.54 6.89 1.51
CA SER A 513 -18.64 6.07 0.68
C SER A 513 -17.25 5.96 1.29
N HIS A 514 -17.18 5.92 2.63
CA HIS A 514 -15.92 5.90 3.36
C HIS A 514 -14.99 4.74 2.97
N PRO A 515 -15.47 3.49 2.81
CA PRO A 515 -14.59 2.39 2.42
C PRO A 515 -13.90 2.63 1.08
N ALA A 516 -14.64 3.18 0.10
CA ALA A 516 -14.10 3.48 -1.23
C ALA A 516 -12.98 4.52 -1.15
N LEU A 517 -13.16 5.60 -0.36
CA LEU A 517 -12.13 6.63 -0.18
C LEU A 517 -10.86 6.03 0.44
N HIS A 518 -10.97 5.34 1.58
CA HIS A 518 -9.83 4.83 2.33
C HIS A 518 -9.08 3.75 1.54
N LEU A 519 -9.80 2.81 0.92
CA LEU A 519 -9.18 1.75 0.13
C LEU A 519 -8.51 2.30 -1.13
N ASN A 520 -9.17 3.16 -1.90
CA ASN A 520 -8.55 3.75 -3.09
C ASN A 520 -7.34 4.62 -2.70
N ALA A 521 -7.42 5.37 -1.61
CA ALA A 521 -6.29 6.13 -1.09
C ALA A 521 -5.11 5.20 -0.75
N SER A 522 -5.33 4.11 -0.01
CA SER A 522 -4.31 3.10 0.29
C SER A 522 -3.68 2.50 -0.97
N LEU A 523 -4.49 2.12 -1.95
CA LEU A 523 -4.04 1.52 -3.20
C LEU A 523 -3.25 2.52 -4.06
N TRP A 524 -3.68 3.78 -4.09
CA TRP A 524 -2.94 4.84 -4.76
C TRP A 524 -1.61 5.14 -4.05
N LEU A 525 -1.59 5.19 -2.72
CA LEU A 525 -0.36 5.35 -1.93
C LEU A 525 0.64 4.22 -2.23
N ALA A 526 0.16 2.99 -2.32
CA ALA A 526 0.98 1.82 -2.62
C ALA A 526 1.36 1.65 -4.09
N LYS A 527 0.90 2.56 -4.97
CA LYS A 527 1.18 2.58 -6.43
C LYS A 527 0.67 1.34 -7.16
N VAL A 528 -0.52 0.88 -6.78
CA VAL A 528 -1.13 -0.32 -7.34
C VAL A 528 -2.42 -0.06 -8.13
N GLN A 529 -2.74 1.21 -8.37
CA GLN A 529 -3.78 1.67 -9.28
C GLN A 529 -3.44 2.99 -9.96
#